data_AF-A0A380TD74-F1
#
_entry.id   AF-A0A380TD74-F1
#
_cell.length_a   1.000
_cell.length_b   1.000
_cell.length_c   1.000
_cell.angle_alpha   90.00
_cell.angle_beta   90.00
_cell.angle_gamma   90.00
#
_symmetry.space_group_name_H-M   'P 1'
#
loop_
_entity.id
_entity.type
_entity.pdbx_description
1 polymer ?
#
loop_
_entity_poly.entity_id
_entity_poly.type
_entity_poly.pdbx_seq_one_letter_code
_entity_poly.pdbx_strand_id
1 'polypeptide(L)'
;MTIPPLPDIDLARIAPQSKERKRKSLEQIRGGRPPFSYKPLRSCYDDIFNIQPDLDFGPASPTPWTTIERELNKRSTNIRELESNRLVARGLYDFATSGAVIGRKHEFFPLAMGVGWKVTLWQPMILAINHQPHAIFIDPRRTHGLTREGRRFAFSMMHERIRAADEDFAEIGLAIIRFDDPDGDRRAVRVYTDTDVGVDLYPIDELDRMVTSTFEIWREVCGQRERETRSKATGTGLLGI
;
A
#
# COMPACT_ATOMS: atom_id res chain seq x y z
N MET A 1 -10.07 10.19 22.20
CA MET A 1 -10.32 8.94 21.44
C MET A 1 -9.22 8.82 20.41
N THR A 2 -8.43 7.74 20.44
CA THR A 2 -7.41 7.50 19.42
C THR A 2 -8.07 6.84 18.21
N ILE A 3 -8.12 7.54 17.08
CA ILE A 3 -8.73 7.01 15.86
C ILE A 3 -7.74 6.01 15.25
N PRO A 4 -8.14 4.76 14.98
CA PRO A 4 -7.25 3.78 14.38
C PRO A 4 -6.84 4.24 12.96
N PRO A 5 -5.58 4.06 12.56
CA PRO A 5 -5.13 4.45 11.23
C PRO A 5 -5.83 3.60 10.16
N LEU A 6 -6.14 4.22 9.02
CA LEU A 6 -6.60 3.51 7.83
C LEU A 6 -5.39 2.97 7.08
N PRO A 7 -5.40 1.70 6.60
CA PRO A 7 -4.35 1.20 5.74
C PRO A 7 -4.25 2.01 4.45
N ASP A 8 -3.03 2.25 3.95
CA ASP A 8 -2.78 3.15 2.81
C ASP A 8 -3.57 2.76 1.55
N ILE A 9 -3.69 1.46 1.26
CA ILE A 9 -4.47 0.96 0.11
C ILE A 9 -5.96 1.22 0.30
N ASP A 10 -6.48 1.14 1.53
CA ASP A 10 -7.88 1.47 1.81
C ASP A 10 -8.11 2.98 1.69
N LEU A 11 -7.20 3.80 2.21
CA LEU A 11 -7.24 5.25 2.01
C LEU A 11 -7.27 5.59 0.52
N ALA A 12 -6.32 5.08 -0.26
CA ALA A 12 -6.23 5.36 -1.69
C ALA A 12 -7.47 4.88 -2.46
N ARG A 13 -8.07 3.75 -2.08
CA ARG A 13 -9.30 3.24 -2.71
C ARG A 13 -10.56 4.03 -2.33
N ILE A 14 -10.61 4.59 -1.11
CA ILE A 14 -11.81 5.20 -0.54
C ILE A 14 -11.82 6.72 -0.71
N ALA A 15 -10.69 7.39 -0.55
CA ALA A 15 -10.57 8.85 -0.62
C ALA A 15 -11.17 9.49 -1.88
N PRO A 16 -11.03 8.94 -3.10
CA PRO A 16 -11.62 9.55 -4.30
C PRO A 16 -13.13 9.23 -4.50
N GLN A 17 -13.77 8.46 -3.61
CA GLN A 17 -15.19 8.12 -3.76
C GLN A 17 -16.12 9.30 -3.41
N SER A 18 -17.39 9.24 -3.82
CA SER A 18 -18.41 10.18 -3.32
C SER A 18 -18.61 10.04 -1.82
N LYS A 19 -19.12 11.08 -1.14
CA LYS A 19 -19.31 11.09 0.32
C LYS A 19 -20.13 9.89 0.84
N GLU A 20 -21.20 9.53 0.14
CA GLU A 20 -22.07 8.40 0.50
C GLU A 20 -21.34 7.06 0.33
N ARG A 21 -20.57 6.91 -0.75
CA ARG A 21 -19.77 5.70 -1.01
C ARG A 21 -18.61 5.57 -0.03
N LYS A 22 -17.95 6.68 0.34
CA LYS A 22 -16.93 6.72 1.39
C LYS A 22 -17.48 6.15 2.69
N ARG A 23 -18.62 6.68 3.14
CA ARG A 23 -19.27 6.25 4.37
C ARG A 23 -19.57 4.75 4.37
N LYS A 24 -20.24 4.24 3.33
CA LYS A 24 -20.52 2.81 3.18
C LYS A 24 -19.24 1.96 3.21
N SER A 25 -18.19 2.38 2.50
CA SER A 25 -16.92 1.66 2.47
C SER A 25 -16.24 1.62 3.84
N LEU A 26 -16.25 2.73 4.57
CA LEU A 26 -15.66 2.83 5.92
C LEU A 26 -16.44 2.01 6.95
N GLU A 27 -17.77 2.02 6.88
CA GLU A 27 -18.65 1.19 7.72
C GLU A 27 -18.42 -0.31 7.50
N GLN A 28 -17.94 -0.73 6.33
CA GLN A 28 -17.60 -2.13 6.03
C GLN A 28 -16.21 -2.55 6.54
N ILE A 29 -15.31 -1.60 6.82
CA ILE A 29 -13.99 -1.93 7.38
C ILE A 29 -14.21 -2.50 8.79
N ARG A 30 -13.99 -3.81 8.97
CA ARG A 30 -14.15 -4.46 10.27
C ARG A 30 -13.19 -3.82 11.29
N GLY A 31 -13.72 -3.44 12.45
CA GLY A 31 -12.93 -2.97 13.58
C GLY A 31 -12.20 -4.13 14.26
N GLY A 32 -11.15 -4.66 13.62
CA GLY A 32 -10.35 -5.77 14.12
C GLY A 32 -9.12 -6.02 13.25
N ARG A 33 -8.19 -6.87 13.73
CA ARG A 33 -6.99 -7.23 12.98
C ARG A 33 -7.39 -7.99 11.71
N PRO A 34 -6.93 -7.59 10.50
CA PRO A 34 -7.17 -8.35 9.28
C PRO A 34 -6.74 -9.83 9.46
N PRO A 35 -7.37 -10.78 8.75
CA PRO A 35 -7.08 -12.21 8.90
C PRO A 35 -5.62 -12.57 8.58
N PHE A 36 -4.94 -11.73 7.80
CA PHE A 36 -3.50 -11.77 7.57
C PHE A 36 -2.99 -10.41 7.10
N SER A 37 -1.67 -10.23 7.11
CA SER A 37 -1.00 -9.00 6.70
C SER A 37 0.02 -9.26 5.58
N TYR A 38 0.40 -8.22 4.86
CA TYR A 38 1.53 -8.26 3.93
C TYR A 38 2.82 -7.71 4.55
N LYS A 39 2.89 -7.61 5.88
CA LYS A 39 4.10 -7.15 6.58
C LYS A 39 5.29 -8.08 6.33
N PRO A 40 5.15 -9.43 6.35
CA PRO A 40 6.25 -10.34 6.00
C PRO A 40 6.80 -10.10 4.60
N LEU A 41 5.92 -9.95 3.60
CA LEU A 41 6.31 -9.60 2.23
C LEU A 41 7.09 -8.29 2.17
N ARG A 42 6.56 -7.21 2.77
CA ARG A 42 7.21 -5.89 2.73
C ARG A 42 8.61 -5.89 3.32
N SER A 43 8.86 -6.68 4.36
CA SER A 43 10.20 -6.80 4.93
C SER A 43 11.21 -7.48 4.02
N CYS A 44 10.76 -8.14 2.95
CA CYS A 44 11.62 -8.81 1.97
C CYS A 44 11.79 -8.01 0.68
N TYR A 45 11.25 -6.77 0.58
CA TYR A 45 11.33 -6.01 -0.68
C TYR A 45 12.76 -5.70 -1.10
N ASP A 46 13.62 -5.32 -0.16
CA ASP A 46 15.02 -5.02 -0.48
C ASP A 46 15.71 -6.28 -1.05
N ASP A 47 15.51 -7.45 -0.43
CA ASP A 47 16.01 -8.74 -0.94
C ASP A 47 15.44 -9.10 -2.33
N ILE A 48 14.13 -8.94 -2.51
CA ILE A 48 13.43 -9.27 -3.76
C ILE A 48 13.93 -8.42 -4.93
N PHE A 49 14.14 -7.12 -4.70
CA PHE A 49 14.61 -6.19 -5.73
C PHE A 49 16.14 -6.04 -5.76
N ASN A 50 16.86 -6.91 -5.03
CA ASN A 50 18.31 -6.90 -4.91
C ASN A 50 18.87 -5.51 -4.52
N ILE A 51 18.18 -4.79 -3.65
CA ILE A 51 18.61 -3.50 -3.12
C ILE A 51 19.64 -3.76 -2.03
N GLN A 52 20.89 -3.41 -2.33
CA GLN A 52 22.00 -3.59 -1.41
C GLN A 52 22.08 -2.45 -0.39
N PRO A 53 22.60 -2.70 0.81
CA PRO A 53 22.93 -1.65 1.77
C PRO A 53 23.98 -0.69 1.19
N ASP A 54 23.86 0.60 1.49
CA ASP A 54 24.70 1.67 0.92
C ASP A 54 26.22 1.52 1.22
N LEU A 55 26.61 0.63 2.13
CA LEU A 55 28.00 0.43 2.56
C LEU A 55 28.72 -0.69 1.80
N ASP A 56 28.02 -1.47 0.97
CA ASP A 56 28.61 -2.55 0.17
C ASP A 56 28.95 -2.04 -1.23
N PHE A 57 30.25 -1.78 -1.48
CA PHE A 57 30.73 -1.15 -2.71
C PHE A 57 30.96 -2.12 -3.88
N GLY A 58 30.45 -3.36 -3.78
CA GLY A 58 30.65 -4.42 -4.75
C GLY A 58 29.37 -4.84 -5.49
N PRO A 59 29.48 -5.39 -6.70
CA PRO A 59 28.35 -6.05 -7.35
C PRO A 59 27.89 -7.24 -6.50
N ALA A 60 26.69 -7.15 -5.95
CA ALA A 60 26.09 -8.23 -5.19
C ALA A 60 25.32 -9.19 -6.10
N SER A 61 25.50 -10.49 -5.84
CA SER A 61 24.68 -11.51 -6.49
C SER A 61 23.22 -11.38 -6.03
N PRO A 62 22.24 -11.58 -6.93
CA PRO A 62 20.83 -11.57 -6.55
C PRO A 62 20.53 -12.52 -5.39
N THR A 63 19.73 -12.08 -4.42
CA THR A 63 19.31 -12.91 -3.29
C THR A 63 18.57 -14.16 -3.79
N PRO A 64 19.00 -15.39 -3.46
CA PRO A 64 18.29 -16.59 -3.91
C PRO A 64 16.87 -16.68 -3.36
N TRP A 65 15.93 -17.19 -4.16
CA TRP A 65 14.53 -17.40 -3.75
C TRP A 65 14.39 -18.13 -2.40
N THR A 66 15.23 -19.14 -2.15
CA THR A 66 15.19 -19.93 -0.91
C THR A 66 15.45 -19.11 0.35
N THR A 67 16.19 -18.00 0.24
CA THR A 67 16.42 -17.06 1.35
C THR A 67 15.16 -16.25 1.63
N ILE A 68 14.53 -15.70 0.58
CA ILE A 68 13.27 -14.94 0.68
C ILE A 68 12.17 -15.83 1.26
N GLU A 69 12.04 -17.06 0.74
CA GLU A 69 11.05 -18.03 1.21
C GLU A 69 11.24 -18.37 2.69
N ARG A 70 12.48 -18.54 3.16
CA ARG A 70 12.79 -18.79 4.57
C ARG A 70 12.36 -17.63 5.46
N GLU A 71 12.61 -16.39 5.05
CA GLU A 71 12.19 -15.22 5.83
C GLU A 71 10.67 -15.03 5.85
N LEU A 72 9.97 -15.34 4.75
CA LEU A 72 8.51 -15.38 4.75
C LEU A 72 7.96 -16.42 5.71
N ASN A 73 8.53 -17.63 5.73
CA ASN A 73 8.15 -18.69 6.67
C ASN A 73 8.34 -18.26 8.12
N LYS A 74 9.48 -17.63 8.43
CA LYS A 74 9.82 -17.18 9.78
C LYS A 74 8.90 -16.06 10.29
N ARG A 75 8.46 -15.16 9.41
CA ARG A 75 7.73 -13.93 9.79
C ARG A 75 6.22 -14.06 9.70
N SER A 76 5.72 -15.02 8.92
CA SER A 76 4.29 -15.27 8.80
C SER A 76 3.76 -15.94 10.06
N THR A 77 2.61 -15.46 10.55
CA THR A 77 2.00 -15.91 11.80
C THR A 77 1.03 -17.07 11.62
N ASN A 78 0.60 -17.33 10.38
CA ASN A 78 -0.29 -18.44 10.04
C ASN A 78 -0.12 -18.86 8.58
N ILE A 79 -0.64 -20.06 8.25
CA ILE A 79 -0.46 -20.68 6.92
C ILE A 79 -1.06 -19.83 5.79
N ARG A 80 -2.22 -19.22 6.03
CA ARG A 80 -2.91 -18.40 5.02
C ARG A 80 -2.15 -17.11 4.72
N GLU A 81 -1.54 -16.51 5.74
CA GLU A 81 -0.63 -15.37 5.60
C GLU A 81 0.58 -15.77 4.76
N LEU A 82 1.22 -16.89 5.12
CA LEU A 82 2.38 -17.40 4.40
C LEU A 82 2.07 -17.66 2.93
N GLU A 83 1.02 -18.40 2.62
CA GLU A 83 0.59 -18.69 1.24
C GLU A 83 0.35 -17.41 0.45
N SER A 84 -0.40 -16.46 1.03
CA SER A 84 -0.73 -15.20 0.36
C SER A 84 0.52 -14.33 0.10
N ASN A 85 1.44 -14.26 1.07
CA ASN A 85 2.69 -13.51 0.92
C ASN A 85 3.64 -14.20 -0.08
N ARG A 86 3.74 -15.54 -0.04
CA ARG A 86 4.60 -16.35 -0.92
C ARG A 86 4.24 -16.19 -2.39
N LEU A 87 2.95 -16.28 -2.73
CA LEU A 87 2.47 -16.10 -4.11
C LEU A 87 2.87 -14.73 -4.69
N VAL A 88 2.73 -13.67 -3.88
CA VAL A 88 3.07 -12.30 -4.28
C VAL A 88 4.59 -12.11 -4.35
N ALA A 89 5.31 -12.60 -3.35
CA ALA A 89 6.78 -12.53 -3.33
C ALA A 89 7.38 -13.26 -4.53
N ARG A 90 6.83 -14.42 -4.92
CA ARG A 90 7.31 -15.17 -6.08
C ARG A 90 7.11 -14.40 -7.37
N GLY A 91 5.93 -13.80 -7.53
CA GLY A 91 5.64 -12.91 -8.66
C GLY A 91 6.61 -11.73 -8.75
N LEU A 92 6.88 -11.06 -7.62
CA LEU A 92 7.85 -9.97 -7.58
C LEU A 92 9.28 -10.43 -7.86
N TYR A 93 9.67 -11.60 -7.34
CA TYR A 93 10.99 -12.18 -7.56
C TYR A 93 11.23 -12.49 -9.04
N ASP A 94 10.26 -13.14 -9.70
CA ASP A 94 10.35 -13.43 -11.13
C ASP A 94 10.37 -12.13 -11.95
N PHE A 95 9.58 -11.13 -11.56
CA PHE A 95 9.60 -9.81 -12.18
C PHE A 95 10.97 -9.13 -12.03
N ALA A 96 11.53 -9.12 -10.83
CA ALA A 96 12.83 -8.51 -10.55
C ALA A 96 13.99 -9.22 -11.26
N THR A 97 13.94 -10.55 -11.34
CA THR A 97 15.00 -11.38 -11.93
C THR A 97 14.89 -11.55 -13.45
N SER A 98 13.85 -11.00 -14.07
CA SER A 98 13.67 -11.00 -15.54
C SER A 98 14.79 -10.29 -16.32
N GLY A 99 15.65 -9.53 -15.62
CA GLY A 99 16.75 -8.75 -16.21
C GLY A 99 16.36 -7.33 -16.63
N ALA A 100 15.07 -6.97 -16.52
CA ALA A 100 14.55 -5.66 -16.89
C ALA A 100 14.31 -4.71 -15.70
N VAL A 101 14.69 -5.13 -14.48
CA VAL A 101 14.42 -4.41 -13.24
C VAL A 101 15.70 -4.25 -12.42
N ILE A 102 16.03 -3.01 -12.07
CA ILE A 102 17.15 -2.69 -11.18
C ILE A 102 16.63 -1.78 -10.07
N GLY A 103 16.84 -2.16 -8.80
CA GLY A 103 16.41 -1.38 -7.65
C GLY A 103 17.54 -0.58 -7.01
N ARG A 104 17.22 0.60 -6.48
CA ARG A 104 18.10 1.37 -5.59
C ARG A 104 17.31 1.90 -4.41
N LYS A 105 17.92 1.91 -3.23
CA LYS A 105 17.33 2.53 -2.03
C LYS A 105 17.22 4.03 -2.24
N HIS A 106 16.05 4.58 -1.95
CA HIS A 106 15.84 6.02 -1.94
C HIS A 106 14.61 6.33 -1.09
N GLU A 107 14.76 7.16 -0.07
CA GLU A 107 13.65 7.48 0.85
C GLU A 107 12.97 8.78 0.45
N PHE A 108 11.67 8.71 0.15
CA PHE A 108 10.82 9.89 0.06
C PHE A 108 10.04 10.06 1.36
N PHE A 109 10.05 11.27 1.91
CA PHE A 109 9.37 11.57 3.17
C PHE A 109 7.84 11.55 3.03
N PRO A 110 7.09 11.11 4.07
CA PRO A 110 5.63 11.13 4.08
C PRO A 110 5.04 12.51 3.74
N LEU A 111 3.95 12.52 2.97
CA LEU A 111 3.21 13.74 2.67
C LEU A 111 2.20 14.00 3.79
N ALA A 112 2.24 15.20 4.37
CA ALA A 112 1.28 15.61 5.40
C ALA A 112 -0.01 16.11 4.73
N MET A 113 -1.15 15.53 5.13
CA MET A 113 -2.47 15.85 4.58
C MET A 113 -3.48 16.10 5.71
N GLY A 114 -4.42 17.00 5.46
CA GLY A 114 -5.47 17.41 6.39
C GLY A 114 -4.90 17.90 7.72
N VAL A 115 -5.48 17.42 8.83
CA VAL A 115 -5.05 17.76 10.19
C VAL A 115 -3.81 16.93 10.60
N GLY A 116 -2.77 16.94 9.78
CA GLY A 116 -1.46 16.33 10.07
C GLY A 116 -1.36 14.82 9.85
N TRP A 117 -2.24 14.22 9.05
CA TRP A 117 -2.12 12.80 8.69
C TRP A 117 -0.96 12.60 7.74
N LYS A 118 -0.03 11.72 8.10
CA LYS A 118 1.09 11.33 7.23
C LYS A 118 0.64 10.22 6.29
N VAL A 119 0.69 10.49 5.00
CA VAL A 119 0.34 9.53 3.94
C VAL A 119 1.60 9.11 3.20
N THR A 120 1.72 7.81 2.92
CA THR A 120 2.85 7.23 2.17
C THR A 120 2.29 6.23 1.18
N LEU A 121 2.26 6.65 -0.09
CA LEU A 121 1.77 5.84 -1.22
C LEU A 121 2.91 5.54 -2.20
N TRP A 122 4.08 5.23 -1.66
CA TRP A 122 5.28 4.82 -2.39
C TRP A 122 6.13 3.90 -1.50
N GLN A 123 7.11 3.22 -2.09
CA GLN A 123 8.13 2.46 -1.37
C GLN A 123 9.40 3.30 -1.21
N PRO A 124 10.24 3.02 -0.20
CA PRO A 124 11.53 3.69 0.00
C PRO A 124 12.59 3.14 -0.98
N MET A 125 12.28 3.17 -2.27
CA MET A 125 13.14 2.73 -3.37
C MET A 125 12.70 3.33 -4.70
N ILE A 126 13.66 3.40 -5.62
CA ILE A 126 13.43 3.66 -7.04
C ILE A 126 13.74 2.37 -7.79
N LEU A 127 12.85 1.96 -8.71
CA LEU A 127 13.08 0.84 -9.60
C LEU A 127 13.23 1.34 -11.03
N ALA A 128 14.35 1.02 -11.68
CA ALA A 128 14.46 1.12 -13.12
C ALA A 128 13.71 -0.06 -13.75
N ILE A 129 12.56 0.18 -14.36
CA ILE A 129 11.74 -0.82 -15.06
C ILE A 129 11.87 -0.53 -16.55
N ASN A 130 12.34 -1.50 -17.34
CA ASN A 130 12.67 -1.31 -18.76
C ASN A 130 13.60 -0.09 -18.98
N HIS A 131 14.64 0.02 -18.14
CA HIS A 131 15.64 1.10 -18.14
C HIS A 131 15.11 2.51 -17.80
N GLN A 132 13.85 2.65 -17.42
CA GLN A 132 13.26 3.92 -16.99
C GLN A 132 13.08 3.94 -15.48
N PRO A 133 13.59 4.95 -14.75
CA PRO A 133 13.46 5.03 -13.29
C PRO A 133 12.03 5.33 -12.89
N HIS A 134 11.51 4.59 -11.91
CA HIS A 134 10.19 4.79 -11.36
C HIS A 134 10.20 4.84 -9.84
N ALA A 135 9.49 5.81 -9.26
CA ALA A 135 8.98 5.68 -7.90
C ALA A 135 7.79 4.72 -7.92
N ILE A 136 7.74 3.78 -6.98
CA ILE A 136 6.78 2.67 -7.04
C ILE A 136 5.85 2.59 -5.83
N PHE A 137 4.62 2.16 -6.04
CA PHE A 137 3.70 1.71 -4.99
C PHE A 137 3.26 0.27 -5.24
N ILE A 138 3.24 -0.57 -4.21
CA ILE A 138 2.88 -1.99 -4.36
C ILE A 138 1.55 -2.26 -3.68
N ASP A 139 0.55 -2.68 -4.45
CA ASP A 139 -0.73 -3.18 -3.95
C ASP A 139 -0.80 -4.71 -4.13
N PRO A 140 -0.45 -5.48 -3.08
CA PRO A 140 -0.46 -6.94 -3.16
C PRO A 140 -1.88 -7.54 -3.10
N ARG A 141 -2.93 -6.74 -2.88
CA ARG A 141 -4.27 -7.28 -2.63
C ARG A 141 -4.88 -7.86 -3.91
N ARG A 142 -5.39 -9.09 -3.77
CA ARG A 142 -6.21 -9.76 -4.80
C ARG A 142 -7.60 -9.15 -4.88
N THR A 143 -8.28 -9.06 -3.74
CA THR A 143 -9.60 -8.45 -3.62
C THR A 143 -9.50 -7.10 -2.93
N HIS A 144 -10.39 -6.17 -3.28
CA HIS A 144 -10.41 -4.80 -2.72
C HIS A 144 -9.07 -4.05 -2.83
N GLY A 145 -8.31 -4.32 -3.90
CA GLY A 145 -7.16 -3.50 -4.29
C GLY A 145 -7.57 -2.22 -5.02
N LEU A 146 -6.59 -1.49 -5.54
CA LEU A 146 -6.81 -0.18 -6.17
C LEU A 146 -7.64 -0.28 -7.45
N THR A 147 -8.74 0.48 -7.47
CA THR A 147 -9.54 0.76 -8.67
C THR A 147 -8.82 1.74 -9.59
N ARG A 148 -9.39 2.08 -10.76
CA ARG A 148 -8.84 3.14 -11.62
C ARG A 148 -8.73 4.47 -10.87
N GLU A 149 -9.79 4.88 -10.20
CA GLU A 149 -9.78 6.10 -9.35
C GLU A 149 -8.80 6.01 -8.19
N GLY A 150 -8.69 4.84 -7.55
CA GLY A 150 -7.71 4.65 -6.48
C GLY A 150 -6.26 4.74 -6.97
N ARG A 151 -5.99 4.28 -8.20
CA ARG A 151 -4.69 4.48 -8.85
C ARG A 151 -4.45 5.95 -9.18
N ARG A 152 -5.43 6.65 -9.75
CA ARG A 152 -5.34 8.10 -10.02
C ARG A 152 -5.01 8.88 -8.75
N PHE A 153 -5.72 8.60 -7.65
CA PHE A 153 -5.44 9.19 -6.35
C PHE A 153 -4.00 8.90 -5.87
N ALA A 154 -3.55 7.64 -5.93
CA ALA A 154 -2.20 7.28 -5.53
C ALA A 154 -1.11 7.96 -6.39
N PHE A 155 -1.28 7.97 -7.72
CA PHE A 155 -0.37 8.68 -8.62
C PHE A 155 -0.32 10.17 -8.36
N SER A 156 -1.47 10.79 -8.04
CA SER A 156 -1.53 12.21 -7.70
C SER A 156 -0.76 12.50 -6.42
N MET A 157 -0.93 11.67 -5.38
CA MET A 157 -0.17 11.79 -4.13
C MET A 157 1.34 11.59 -4.34
N MET A 158 1.72 10.65 -5.19
CA MET A 158 3.13 10.42 -5.56
C MET A 158 3.69 11.62 -6.34
N HIS A 159 2.94 12.16 -7.31
CA HIS A 159 3.35 13.33 -8.09
C HIS A 159 3.61 14.54 -7.18
N GLU A 160 2.67 14.88 -6.31
CA GLU A 160 2.80 16.04 -5.40
C GLU A 160 4.00 15.89 -4.45
N ARG A 161 4.27 14.67 -3.97
CA ARG A 161 5.37 14.45 -3.02
C ARG A 161 6.74 14.26 -3.67
N ILE A 162 6.79 13.74 -4.89
CA ILE A 162 8.02 13.29 -5.52
C ILE A 162 8.41 14.25 -6.65
N ARG A 163 7.55 14.43 -7.66
CA ARG A 163 7.86 15.25 -8.83
C ARG A 163 7.72 16.75 -8.53
N ALA A 164 6.63 17.16 -7.89
CA ALA A 164 6.36 18.58 -7.64
C ALA A 164 7.16 19.16 -6.47
N ALA A 165 7.61 18.31 -5.55
CA ALA A 165 8.34 18.74 -4.35
C ALA A 165 9.86 18.81 -4.54
N ASP A 166 10.40 18.18 -5.58
CA ASP A 166 11.84 18.05 -5.81
C ASP A 166 12.15 18.00 -7.32
N GLU A 167 12.84 19.02 -7.82
CA GLU A 167 13.17 19.18 -9.24
C GLU A 167 14.04 18.04 -9.78
N ASP A 168 14.88 17.43 -8.94
CA ASP A 168 15.73 16.30 -9.32
C ASP A 168 14.89 15.06 -9.72
N PHE A 169 13.64 14.99 -9.28
CA PHE A 169 12.71 13.92 -9.56
C PHE A 169 11.55 14.33 -10.47
N ALA A 170 11.55 15.54 -11.04
CA ALA A 170 10.45 16.03 -11.86
C ALA A 170 10.05 15.06 -13.00
N GLU A 171 11.03 14.40 -13.60
CA GLU A 171 10.87 13.51 -14.75
C GLU A 171 10.85 12.02 -14.38
N ILE A 172 10.91 11.65 -13.09
CA ILE A 172 10.88 10.22 -12.71
C ILE A 172 9.53 9.60 -13.09
N GLY A 173 9.52 8.39 -13.64
CA GLY A 173 8.28 7.64 -13.85
C GLY A 173 7.56 7.36 -12.52
N LEU A 174 6.23 7.23 -12.55
CA LEU A 174 5.48 6.72 -11.40
C LEU A 174 4.87 5.38 -11.79
N ALA A 175 4.99 4.38 -10.92
CA ALA A 175 4.38 3.08 -11.18
C ALA A 175 3.63 2.51 -9.96
N ILE A 176 2.52 1.83 -10.25
CA ILE A 176 1.80 1.01 -9.29
C ILE A 176 1.90 -0.44 -9.72
N ILE A 177 2.52 -1.26 -8.89
CA ILE A 177 2.64 -2.70 -9.07
C ILE A 177 1.43 -3.38 -8.42
N ARG A 178 0.62 -4.04 -9.25
CA ARG A 178 -0.45 -4.94 -8.83
C ARG A 178 -0.15 -6.36 -9.30
N PHE A 179 -1.08 -7.26 -9.03
CA PHE A 179 -0.94 -8.68 -9.31
C PHE A 179 -2.25 -9.23 -9.86
N ASP A 180 -2.17 -10.07 -10.88
CA ASP A 180 -3.32 -10.78 -11.41
C ASP A 180 -3.71 -11.96 -10.51
N ASP A 181 -4.64 -12.81 -10.95
CA ASP A 181 -4.99 -14.03 -10.22
C ASP A 181 -3.81 -15.02 -10.19
N PRO A 182 -3.78 -15.94 -9.19
CA PRO A 182 -2.69 -16.90 -9.08
C PRO A 182 -2.58 -17.79 -10.32
N ASP A 183 -1.34 -17.98 -10.77
CA ASP A 183 -0.94 -18.96 -11.77
C ASP A 183 0.14 -19.85 -11.15
N GLY A 184 -0.25 -21.06 -10.75
CA GLY A 184 0.61 -21.97 -9.99
C GLY A 184 1.04 -21.40 -8.63
N ASP A 185 2.35 -21.29 -8.41
CA ASP A 185 2.98 -20.86 -7.15
C ASP A 185 3.27 -19.34 -7.09
N ARG A 186 2.70 -18.57 -8.02
CA ARG A 186 2.93 -17.13 -8.14
C ARG A 186 1.69 -16.37 -8.56
N ARG A 187 1.75 -15.04 -8.42
CA ARG A 187 0.82 -14.12 -9.08
C ARG A 187 1.60 -13.22 -10.00
N ALA A 188 1.22 -13.20 -11.28
CA ALA A 188 1.90 -12.38 -12.28
C ALA A 188 1.84 -10.90 -11.90
N VAL A 189 2.97 -10.21 -12.05
CA VAL A 189 3.08 -8.76 -11.82
C VAL A 189 2.40 -8.02 -12.96
N ARG A 190 1.57 -7.05 -12.60
CA ARG A 190 0.96 -6.10 -13.51
C ARG A 190 1.37 -4.69 -13.11
N VAL A 191 2.14 -4.04 -13.98
CA VAL A 191 2.58 -2.66 -13.77
C VAL A 191 1.57 -1.72 -14.41
N TYR A 192 1.14 -0.71 -13.63
CA TYR A 192 0.45 0.46 -14.14
C TYR A 192 1.40 1.65 -14.02
N THR A 193 1.44 2.48 -15.04
CA THR A 193 2.19 3.73 -15.10
C THR A 193 1.23 4.93 -14.99
N ASP A 194 1.77 6.11 -14.70
CA ASP A 194 0.98 7.35 -14.67
C ASP A 194 0.34 7.66 -16.03
N THR A 195 0.97 7.25 -17.13
CA THR A 195 0.40 7.39 -18.48
C THR A 195 -0.83 6.52 -18.72
N ASP A 196 -0.99 5.40 -18.00
CA ASP A 196 -2.12 4.47 -18.18
C ASP A 196 -3.45 5.01 -17.63
N VAL A 197 -3.40 6.01 -16.74
CA VAL A 197 -4.61 6.53 -16.12
C VAL A 197 -5.43 7.35 -17.13
N GLY A 198 -4.77 8.02 -18.07
CA GLY A 198 -5.39 8.79 -19.17
C GLY A 198 -6.28 9.94 -18.69
N VAL A 199 -6.05 10.46 -17.49
CA VAL A 199 -6.77 11.60 -16.88
C VAL A 199 -5.78 12.43 -16.08
N ASP A 200 -6.06 13.73 -15.99
CA ASP A 200 -5.28 14.68 -15.20
C ASP A 200 -5.15 14.23 -13.74
N LEU A 201 -3.99 14.42 -13.14
CA LEU A 201 -3.79 14.14 -11.72
C LEU A 201 -4.59 15.13 -10.86
N TYR A 202 -5.00 14.70 -9.67
CA TYR A 202 -5.67 15.58 -8.72
C TYR A 202 -4.67 16.57 -8.14
N PRO A 203 -4.98 17.89 -8.11
CA PRO A 203 -4.12 18.87 -7.45
C PRO A 203 -4.10 18.66 -5.93
N ILE A 204 -3.06 19.16 -5.27
CA ILE A 204 -2.85 19.00 -3.82
C ILE A 204 -4.04 19.44 -2.95
N ASP A 205 -4.77 20.51 -3.31
CA ASP A 205 -5.92 21.01 -2.55
C ASP A 205 -7.14 20.06 -2.65
N GLU A 206 -7.32 19.42 -3.80
CA GLU A 206 -8.33 18.39 -3.98
C GLU A 206 -7.97 17.12 -3.20
N LEU A 207 -6.70 16.70 -3.24
CA LEU A 207 -6.19 15.58 -2.44
C LEU A 207 -6.39 15.83 -0.94
N ASP A 208 -6.10 17.04 -0.46
CA ASP A 208 -6.31 17.42 0.95
C ASP A 208 -7.77 17.29 1.37
N ARG A 209 -8.69 17.83 0.56
CA ARG A 209 -10.14 17.67 0.81
C ARG A 209 -10.58 16.21 0.80
N MET A 210 -10.05 15.40 -0.12
CA MET A 210 -10.36 13.98 -0.20
C MET A 210 -9.90 13.22 1.04
N VAL A 211 -8.68 13.47 1.52
CA VAL A 211 -8.11 12.84 2.73
C VAL A 211 -8.84 13.32 3.99
N THR A 212 -9.00 14.64 4.16
CA THR A 212 -9.67 15.24 5.31
C THR A 212 -11.08 14.69 5.48
N SER A 213 -11.90 14.75 4.42
CA SER A 213 -13.28 14.22 4.47
C SER A 213 -13.34 12.72 4.76
N THR A 214 -12.34 11.93 4.34
CA THR A 214 -12.28 10.50 4.63
C THR A 214 -12.04 10.25 6.12
N PHE A 215 -11.10 10.97 6.72
CA PHE A 215 -10.79 10.82 8.15
C PHE A 215 -11.86 11.41 9.07
N GLU A 216 -12.58 12.45 8.65
CA GLU A 216 -13.77 12.94 9.35
C GLU A 216 -14.85 11.87 9.43
N ILE A 217 -15.22 11.27 8.30
CA ILE A 217 -16.21 10.18 8.27
C ILE A 217 -15.70 8.98 9.06
N TRP A 218 -14.41 8.66 8.98
CA TRP A 218 -13.84 7.53 9.74
C TRP A 218 -13.93 7.75 11.25
N ARG A 219 -13.65 8.97 11.72
CA ARG A 219 -13.83 9.35 13.12
C ARG A 219 -15.27 9.16 13.59
N GLU A 220 -16.24 9.56 12.77
CA GLU A 220 -17.66 9.36 13.06
C GLU A 220 -18.02 7.87 13.18
N VAL A 221 -17.59 7.05 12.22
CA VAL A 221 -17.83 5.59 12.20
C VAL A 221 -17.21 4.91 13.42
N CYS A 222 -15.97 5.23 13.78
CA CYS A 222 -15.34 4.71 14.99
C CYS A 222 -16.10 5.11 16.25
N GLY A 223 -16.49 6.39 16.36
CA GLY A 223 -17.24 6.89 17.52
C GLY A 223 -18.64 6.29 17.65
N GLN A 224 -19.30 5.94 16.54
CA GLN A 224 -20.56 5.18 16.57
C GLN A 224 -20.35 3.76 17.09
N ARG A 225 -19.35 3.03 16.56
CA ARG A 225 -19.04 1.65 16.98
C ARG A 225 -18.65 1.55 18.46
N GLU A 226 -17.87 2.51 18.96
CA GLU A 226 -17.54 2.56 20.39
C GLU A 226 -18.78 2.75 21.26
N ARG A 227 -19.70 3.65 20.86
CA ARG A 227 -20.97 3.87 21.58
C ARG A 227 -21.84 2.63 21.59
N GLU A 228 -21.99 1.95 20.45
CA GLU A 228 -22.74 0.69 20.35
C GLU A 228 -22.13 -0.44 21.18
N THR A 229 -20.80 -0.51 21.27
CA THR A 229 -20.12 -1.52 22.08
C THR A 229 -20.35 -1.25 23.57
N ARG A 230 -20.27 0.02 23.99
CA ARG A 230 -20.54 0.42 25.38
C ARG A 230 -22.00 0.16 25.77
N SER A 231 -22.96 0.51 24.91
CA SER A 231 -24.38 0.31 25.22
C SER A 231 -24.76 -1.17 25.37
N LYS A 232 -24.14 -2.06 24.57
CA LYS A 232 -24.32 -3.52 24.70
C LYS A 232 -23.70 -4.08 25.99
N ALA A 233 -22.55 -3.56 26.42
CA ALA A 233 -21.89 -3.98 27.66
C ALA A 233 -22.68 -3.59 28.92
N THR A 234 -23.38 -2.44 28.91
CA THR A 234 -24.25 -2.01 30.02
C THR A 234 -25.61 -2.72 30.07
N GLY A 235 -26.05 -3.37 28.99
CA GLY A 235 -27.36 -4.03 28.89
C GLY A 235 -27.42 -5.46 29.41
N THR A 236 -26.29 -6.08 29.74
CA THR A 236 -26.21 -7.50 30.17
C THR A 236 -26.16 -7.70 31.69
N GLY A 237 -26.32 -6.63 32.49
CA GLY A 237 -26.16 -6.65 33.94
C GLY A 237 -27.44 -6.71 34.79
N LEU A 238 -28.62 -6.94 34.21
CA LEU A 238 -29.89 -6.98 34.95
C LEU A 238 -30.71 -8.19 34.55
N LEU A 239 -30.50 -9.31 35.25
CA LEU A 239 -31.53 -10.29 35.66
C LEU A 239 -30.84 -11.38 36.50
N GLY A 240 -30.94 -11.22 37.81
CA GLY A 240 -30.44 -12.13 38.83
C GLY A 240 -30.84 -11.61 40.21
N ILE A 241 -32.15 -11.51 40.43
CA ILE A 241 -32.76 -11.45 41.76
C ILE A 241 -33.55 -12.75 41.91
#